data_AF-A0A9W9UYG6-F1
#
_entry.id   AF-A0A9W9UYG6-F1
#
_cell.length_a   1.000
_cell.length_b   1.000
_cell.length_c   1.000
_cell.angle_alpha   90.00
_cell.angle_beta   90.00
_cell.angle_gamma   90.00
#
_symmetry.space_group_name_H-M   'P 1'
#
loop_
_entity.id
_entity.type
_entity.pdbx_description
1 polymer ?
#
loop_
_entity_poly.entity_id
_entity_poly.type
_entity_poly.pdbx_seq_one_letter_code
_entity_poly.pdbx_strand_id
1 'polypeptide(L)'
;MGFGQFDTICEKALVPLCSLVGPSSTISGSTGLISNCYARNIEVANTIIFEGAASFMHILALSMTVIMILHVRSKFTAVGRKEIITFFYIYLALTIFSLIIDAGVVPPGTGPFPYFVAVQNGLVSALCTCLLVNGFVGFQLYEDGTALSVWLIRVPSASMFALSFIISLATFKSWGSMGPQNTTGLFVVLYLFNAISIAVYLVMQLILVTNTLDDRWPLGHISFGALVFIIGQVLLYQFSDVICVNVKHYLDGLFFATFCNLLAVMMIYKFWDSITKEDLEFSVGVKPNTWEIKEQFPEEERRTTVYADDNSEYAGGTYHHRSSNYGHHNY
;
A
#
# COMPACT_ATOMS: atom_id res chain seq x y z
N MET A 1 18.72 26.24 -13.31
CA MET A 1 18.19 24.99 -12.72
C MET A 1 19.35 24.04 -12.54
N GLY A 2 19.83 23.87 -11.30
CA GLY A 2 20.80 22.82 -10.98
C GLY A 2 20.08 21.50 -10.69
N PHE A 3 20.70 20.37 -11.03
CA PHE A 3 20.20 19.05 -10.61
C PHE A 3 20.13 18.98 -9.07
N GLY A 4 19.02 18.50 -8.52
CA GLY A 4 18.85 18.32 -7.08
C GLY A 4 18.42 19.56 -6.29
N GLN A 5 18.08 20.65 -6.98
CA GLN A 5 17.52 21.86 -6.37
C GLN A 5 16.00 21.81 -6.29
N PHE A 6 15.44 22.33 -5.19
CA PHE A 6 14.00 22.33 -4.91
C PHE A 6 13.30 23.65 -5.27
N ASP A 7 14.03 24.69 -5.69
CA ASP A 7 13.50 26.03 -5.95
C ASP A 7 12.26 26.01 -6.86
N THR A 8 12.36 25.37 -8.02
CA THR A 8 11.25 25.32 -8.99
C THR A 8 10.07 24.47 -8.54
N ILE A 9 10.32 23.41 -7.78
CA ILE A 9 9.27 22.53 -7.24
C ILE A 9 8.49 23.29 -6.17
N CYS A 10 9.22 23.94 -5.26
CA CYS A 10 8.66 24.63 -4.11
C CYS A 10 8.00 25.97 -4.46
N GLU A 11 8.44 26.65 -5.51
CA GLU A 11 7.75 27.83 -6.05
C GLU A 11 6.37 27.47 -6.62
N LYS A 12 6.21 26.26 -7.17
CA LYS A 12 4.96 25.82 -7.82
C LYS A 12 4.01 25.10 -6.89
N ALA A 13 4.51 24.25 -6.01
CA ALA A 13 3.72 23.35 -5.18
C ALA A 13 4.04 23.54 -3.70
N LEU A 14 2.99 23.54 -2.87
CA LEU A 14 3.11 23.61 -1.41
C LEU A 14 3.46 22.23 -0.84
N VAL A 15 4.68 21.74 -1.09
CA VAL A 15 5.15 20.48 -0.50
C VAL A 15 5.72 20.77 0.91
N PRO A 16 5.38 20.01 1.96
CA PRO A 16 5.81 20.32 3.33
C PRO A 16 7.33 20.51 3.52
N LEU A 17 8.14 19.75 2.79
CA LEU A 17 9.61 19.86 2.81
C LEU A 17 10.13 21.23 2.37
N CYS A 18 9.36 21.97 1.56
CA CYS A 18 9.79 23.25 1.00
C CYS A 18 10.07 24.31 2.07
N SER A 19 9.32 24.29 3.17
CA SER A 19 9.53 25.19 4.31
C SER A 19 10.81 24.90 5.11
N LEU A 20 11.54 23.83 4.79
CA LEU A 20 12.76 23.40 5.49
C LEU A 20 14.03 23.43 4.62
N VAL A 21 13.90 23.77 3.34
CA VAL A 21 14.99 23.83 2.37
C VAL A 21 15.09 25.21 1.74
N GLY A 22 16.25 25.53 1.17
CA GLY A 22 16.52 26.80 0.50
C GLY A 22 17.53 27.68 1.24
N PRO A 23 17.85 28.86 0.67
CA PRO A 23 18.70 29.84 1.32
C PRO A 23 17.98 30.46 2.54
N SER A 24 18.77 30.91 3.53
CA SER A 24 18.22 31.67 4.65
C SER A 24 17.74 33.03 4.16
N SER A 25 16.52 33.41 4.54
CA SER A 25 15.98 34.73 4.22
C SER A 25 16.83 35.82 4.87
N THR A 26 17.15 36.88 4.12
CA THR A 26 17.95 38.02 4.59
C THR A 26 17.23 38.86 5.65
N ILE A 27 15.91 38.70 5.78
CA ILE A 27 15.03 39.49 6.64
C ILE A 27 14.72 38.75 7.95
N SER A 28 14.36 37.47 7.89
CA SER A 28 13.95 36.70 9.07
C SER A 28 15.03 35.75 9.59
N GLY A 29 16.13 35.55 8.83
CA GLY A 29 17.16 34.57 9.14
C GLY A 29 16.70 33.11 9.04
N SER A 30 15.40 32.86 8.86
CA SER A 30 14.79 31.55 8.73
C SER A 30 14.94 31.00 7.32
N THR A 31 15.18 29.71 7.23
CA THR A 31 15.22 28.95 5.97
C THR A 31 13.81 28.49 5.57
N GLY A 32 13.54 28.48 4.27
CA GLY A 32 12.29 27.96 3.71
C GLY A 32 11.93 28.61 2.38
N LEU A 33 11.54 27.79 1.41
CA LEU A 33 10.96 28.21 0.14
C LEU A 33 9.44 28.25 0.28
N ILE A 34 8.83 29.29 -0.28
CA ILE A 34 7.39 29.54 -0.23
C ILE A 34 6.83 29.40 -1.65
N SER A 35 5.66 28.78 -1.78
CA SER A 35 4.97 28.67 -3.06
C SER A 35 4.35 29.99 -3.49
N ASN A 36 4.27 30.22 -4.80
CA ASN A 36 3.63 31.40 -5.38
C ASN A 36 2.11 31.43 -5.10
N CYS A 37 1.50 30.25 -4.96
CA CYS A 37 0.08 30.07 -4.71
C CYS A 37 -0.13 28.83 -3.84
N TYR A 38 -1.05 28.94 -2.89
CA TYR A 38 -1.54 27.84 -2.05
C TYR A 38 -3.02 28.04 -1.73
N ALA A 39 -3.71 27.00 -1.26
CA ALA A 39 -5.13 27.09 -0.96
C ALA A 39 -5.37 27.90 0.32
N ARG A 40 -6.51 28.60 0.39
CA ARG A 40 -6.85 29.40 1.57
C ARG A 40 -7.03 28.52 2.79
N ASN A 41 -6.51 29.01 3.91
CA ASN A 41 -6.78 28.42 5.22
C ASN A 41 -8.24 28.65 5.59
N ILE A 42 -8.81 27.69 6.32
CA ILE A 42 -10.18 27.75 6.82
C ILE A 42 -10.11 27.96 8.32
N GLU A 43 -10.79 28.98 8.82
CA GLU A 43 -10.95 29.21 10.24
C GLU A 43 -12.24 28.52 10.72
N VAL A 44 -12.10 27.54 11.62
CA VAL A 44 -13.21 26.81 12.22
C VAL A 44 -13.02 26.79 13.73
N ALA A 45 -14.00 27.28 14.48
CA ALA A 45 -14.05 27.18 15.95
C ALA A 45 -12.74 27.62 16.66
N ASN A 46 -12.21 28.81 16.33
CA ASN A 46 -10.93 29.35 16.83
C ASN A 46 -9.67 28.53 16.48
N THR A 47 -9.76 27.64 15.49
CA THR A 47 -8.60 26.91 14.93
C THR A 47 -8.46 27.22 13.45
N ILE A 48 -7.24 27.50 13.02
CA ILE A 48 -6.91 27.71 11.61
C ILE A 48 -6.45 26.37 11.05
N ILE A 49 -7.19 25.84 10.08
CA ILE A 49 -6.85 24.62 9.36
C ILE A 49 -6.18 25.05 8.04
N PHE A 50 -4.96 24.57 7.85
CA PHE A 50 -4.24 24.78 6.59
C PHE A 50 -4.72 23.77 5.55
N GLU A 51 -4.69 24.16 4.27
CA GLU A 51 -4.99 23.27 3.14
C GLU A 51 -6.25 22.40 3.35
N GLY A 52 -7.37 23.04 3.69
CA GLY A 52 -8.59 22.33 4.12
C GLY A 52 -9.14 21.36 3.07
N ALA A 53 -9.01 21.70 1.78
CA ALA A 53 -9.42 20.83 0.69
C ALA A 53 -8.58 19.54 0.60
N ALA A 54 -7.26 19.66 0.67
CA ALA A 54 -6.37 18.51 0.70
C ALA A 54 -6.58 17.66 1.97
N SER A 55 -6.79 18.31 3.12
CA SER A 55 -7.13 17.63 4.38
C SER A 55 -8.38 16.76 4.24
N PHE A 56 -9.43 17.26 3.58
CA PHE A 56 -10.62 16.48 3.28
C PHE A 56 -10.31 15.25 2.40
N MET A 57 -9.45 15.41 1.38
CA MET A 57 -9.03 14.29 0.54
C MET A 57 -8.23 13.23 1.28
N HIS A 58 -7.36 13.63 2.21
CA HIS A 58 -6.65 12.69 3.08
C HIS A 58 -7.61 11.90 3.97
N ILE A 59 -8.66 12.53 4.52
CA ILE A 59 -9.70 11.82 5.30
C ILE A 59 -10.43 10.79 4.43
N LEU A 60 -10.78 11.15 3.19
CA LEU A 60 -11.36 10.19 2.24
C LEU A 60 -10.38 9.05 1.93
N ALA A 61 -9.11 9.36 1.70
CA ALA A 61 -8.07 8.36 1.44
C ALA A 61 -7.90 7.40 2.63
N LEU A 62 -7.92 7.91 3.87
CA LEU A 62 -7.89 7.10 5.09
C LEU A 62 -9.08 6.16 5.17
N SER A 63 -10.30 6.67 4.96
CA SER A 63 -11.52 5.86 5.00
C SER A 63 -11.49 4.72 3.97
N MET A 64 -11.08 5.02 2.73
CA MET A 64 -10.96 4.03 1.67
C MET A 64 -9.83 3.03 1.94
N THR A 65 -8.72 3.47 2.52
CA THR A 65 -7.61 2.58 2.92
C THR A 65 -8.05 1.58 3.97
N VAL A 66 -8.81 2.01 4.97
CA VAL A 66 -9.37 1.10 5.99
C VAL A 66 -10.29 0.07 5.34
N ILE A 67 -11.19 0.50 4.43
CA ILE A 67 -12.08 -0.41 3.71
C ILE A 67 -11.29 -1.44 2.89
N MET A 68 -10.24 -1.02 2.18
CA MET A 68 -9.38 -1.94 1.43
C MET A 68 -8.68 -2.95 2.36
N ILE A 69 -8.14 -2.51 3.50
CA ILE A 69 -7.52 -3.40 4.49
C ILE A 69 -8.52 -4.45 4.99
N LEU A 70 -9.76 -4.05 5.28
CA LEU A 70 -10.80 -4.98 5.72
C LEU A 70 -11.12 -6.03 4.65
N HIS A 71 -11.26 -5.63 3.38
CA HIS A 71 -11.51 -6.56 2.27
C HIS A 71 -10.34 -7.53 2.00
N VAL A 72 -9.09 -7.05 2.10
CA VAL A 72 -7.91 -7.91 1.98
C VAL A 72 -7.90 -8.95 3.11
N ARG A 73 -8.25 -8.54 4.33
CA ARG A 73 -8.27 -9.44 5.50
C ARG A 73 -9.40 -10.46 5.45
N SER A 74 -10.53 -10.17 4.80
CA SER A 74 -11.63 -11.13 4.66
C SER A 74 -11.32 -12.28 3.70
N LYS A 75 -10.30 -12.16 2.84
CA LYS A 75 -9.86 -13.26 1.97
C LYS A 75 -8.89 -14.18 2.71
N PHE A 76 -9.31 -15.42 3.01
CA PHE A 76 -8.52 -16.31 3.87
C PHE A 76 -7.42 -17.10 3.14
N THR A 77 -7.59 -17.35 1.83
CA THR A 77 -6.73 -18.22 0.99
C THR A 77 -5.97 -17.48 -0.12
N ALA A 78 -6.08 -16.16 -0.19
CA ALA A 78 -5.43 -15.38 -1.25
C ALA A 78 -3.89 -15.30 -1.09
N VAL A 79 -3.19 -15.51 -2.21
CA VAL A 79 -1.73 -15.35 -2.34
C VAL A 79 -1.35 -13.86 -2.20
N GLY A 80 -0.23 -13.56 -1.55
CA GLY A 80 0.33 -12.24 -1.35
C GLY A 80 -0.38 -11.41 -0.29
N ARG A 81 -1.27 -12.01 0.52
CA ARG A 81 -2.14 -11.27 1.43
C ARG A 81 -1.37 -10.56 2.55
N LYS A 82 -0.37 -11.21 3.16
CA LYS A 82 0.40 -10.62 4.28
C LYS A 82 1.38 -9.55 3.79
N GLU A 83 1.75 -9.65 2.53
CA GLU A 83 2.65 -8.83 1.76
C GLU A 83 1.94 -7.53 1.38
N ILE A 84 0.79 -7.62 0.69
CA ILE A 84 0.02 -6.46 0.24
C ILE A 84 -0.60 -5.68 1.42
N ILE A 85 -0.99 -6.35 2.51
CA ILE A 85 -1.50 -5.65 3.69
C ILE A 85 -0.40 -4.80 4.35
N THR A 86 0.87 -5.21 4.26
CA THR A 86 2.01 -4.42 4.75
C THR A 86 2.12 -3.11 3.96
N PHE A 87 1.93 -3.15 2.63
CA PHE A 87 1.85 -1.94 1.79
C PHE A 87 0.72 -1.01 2.24
N PHE A 88 -0.49 -1.53 2.45
CA PHE A 88 -1.62 -0.69 2.90
C PHE A 88 -1.42 -0.11 4.31
N TYR A 89 -0.75 -0.81 5.22
CA TYR A 89 -0.43 -0.23 6.54
C TYR A 89 0.58 0.92 6.44
N ILE A 90 1.58 0.83 5.56
CA ILE A 90 2.52 1.94 5.31
C ILE A 90 1.77 3.11 4.65
N TYR A 91 0.87 2.85 3.70
CA TYR A 91 0.02 3.88 3.09
C TYR A 91 -0.90 4.57 4.11
N LEU A 92 -1.49 3.80 5.02
CA LEU A 92 -2.30 4.32 6.13
C LEU A 92 -1.45 5.23 7.04
N ALA A 93 -0.24 4.81 7.42
CA ALA A 93 0.65 5.64 8.21
C ALA A 93 1.04 6.93 7.45
N LEU A 94 1.41 6.82 6.17
CA LEU A 94 1.79 7.96 5.32
C LEU A 94 0.65 8.99 5.21
N THR A 95 -0.58 8.53 5.01
CA THR A 95 -1.76 9.40 4.89
C THR A 95 -2.12 10.06 6.23
N ILE A 96 -1.96 9.37 7.37
CA ILE A 96 -2.10 9.98 8.70
C ILE A 96 -1.08 11.11 8.91
N PHE A 97 0.21 10.84 8.65
CA PHE A 97 1.25 11.85 8.81
C PHE A 97 1.09 13.03 7.84
N SER A 98 0.68 12.76 6.59
CA SER A 98 0.40 13.81 5.61
C SER A 98 -0.77 14.68 6.05
N LEU A 99 -1.86 14.09 6.56
CA LEU A 99 -2.98 14.85 7.12
C LEU A 99 -2.56 15.74 8.31
N ILE A 100 -1.76 15.23 9.24
CA ILE A 100 -1.27 15.99 10.40
C ILE A 100 -0.46 17.23 9.97
N ILE A 101 0.38 17.05 8.95
CA ILE A 101 1.26 18.11 8.44
C ILE A 101 0.47 19.11 7.61
N ASP A 102 -0.33 18.63 6.65
CA ASP A 102 -1.06 19.48 5.70
C ASP A 102 -2.19 20.25 6.38
N ALA A 103 -2.88 19.66 7.37
CA ALA A 103 -3.86 20.39 8.19
C ALA A 103 -3.23 21.44 9.12
N GLY A 104 -1.90 21.43 9.25
CA GLY A 104 -1.12 22.34 10.10
C GLY A 104 -1.27 22.09 11.60
N VAL A 105 -1.57 20.85 12.01
CA VAL A 105 -1.53 20.44 13.43
C VAL A 105 -0.13 20.64 14.00
N VAL A 106 0.90 20.40 13.17
CA VAL A 106 2.28 20.80 13.43
C VAL A 106 2.61 21.94 12.47
N PRO A 107 2.56 23.21 12.91
CA PRO A 107 2.76 24.33 11.99
C PRO A 107 4.24 24.49 11.60
N PRO A 108 4.52 24.98 10.38
CA PRO A 108 5.88 25.32 9.94
C PRO A 108 6.58 26.29 10.90
N GLY A 109 7.89 26.13 11.07
CA GLY A 109 8.70 26.95 11.97
C GLY A 109 8.73 26.47 13.44
N THR A 110 7.91 25.47 13.80
CA THR A 110 8.00 24.84 15.14
C THR A 110 9.13 23.81 15.21
N GLY A 111 9.68 23.60 16.41
CA GLY A 111 10.73 22.61 16.66
C GLY A 111 10.40 21.17 16.20
N PRO A 112 9.16 20.67 16.38
CA PRO A 112 8.75 19.33 15.93
C PRO A 112 8.60 19.19 14.41
N PHE A 113 8.27 20.26 13.69
CA PHE A 113 7.97 20.23 12.25
C PHE A 113 8.98 19.45 11.39
N PRO A 114 10.31 19.68 11.46
CA PRO A 114 11.28 18.93 10.66
C PRO A 114 11.28 17.42 10.92
N TYR A 115 10.90 16.97 12.12
CA TYR A 115 10.82 15.54 12.44
C TYR A 115 9.59 14.91 11.78
N PHE A 116 8.44 15.58 11.81
CA PHE A 116 7.23 15.09 11.15
C PHE A 116 7.39 15.01 9.63
N VAL A 117 7.98 16.04 9.02
CA VAL A 117 8.28 16.02 7.57
C VAL A 117 9.30 14.93 7.23
N ALA A 118 10.32 14.71 8.07
CA ALA A 118 11.26 13.61 7.86
C ALA A 118 10.58 12.24 7.96
N VAL A 119 9.62 12.04 8.87
CA VAL A 119 8.81 10.81 8.94
C VAL A 119 7.96 10.64 7.69
N GLN A 120 7.29 11.69 7.23
CA GLN A 120 6.50 11.66 5.98
C GLN A 120 7.37 11.24 4.79
N ASN A 121 8.52 11.89 4.61
CA ASN A 121 9.53 11.56 3.59
C ASN A 121 10.00 10.10 3.70
N GLY A 122 10.26 9.62 4.92
CA GLY A 122 10.59 8.22 5.20
C GLY A 122 9.49 7.26 4.74
N LEU A 123 8.24 7.56 5.08
CA LEU A 123 7.09 6.72 4.75
C LEU A 123 6.84 6.67 3.23
N VAL A 124 7.06 7.76 2.49
CA VAL A 124 7.00 7.77 1.02
C VAL A 124 8.00 6.76 0.44
N SER A 125 9.26 6.82 0.85
CA SER A 125 10.28 5.90 0.33
C SER A 125 10.05 4.45 0.76
N ALA A 126 9.57 4.24 1.99
CA ALA A 126 9.17 2.93 2.48
C ALA A 126 8.03 2.33 1.65
N LEU A 127 7.03 3.15 1.29
CA LEU A 127 5.89 2.76 0.46
C LEU A 127 6.35 2.33 -0.94
N CYS A 128 7.17 3.16 -1.60
CA CYS A 128 7.69 2.86 -2.93
C CYS A 128 8.56 1.60 -2.95
N THR A 129 9.38 1.40 -1.93
CA THR A 129 10.21 0.21 -1.79
C THR A 129 9.37 -1.03 -1.48
N CYS A 130 8.38 -0.90 -0.61
CA CYS A 130 7.42 -1.98 -0.31
C CYS A 130 6.68 -2.40 -1.59
N LEU A 131 6.28 -1.45 -2.43
CA LEU A 131 5.64 -1.72 -3.71
C LEU A 131 6.57 -2.47 -4.66
N LEU A 132 7.82 -2.01 -4.79
CA LEU A 132 8.85 -2.71 -5.59
C LEU A 132 9.01 -4.16 -5.15
N VAL A 133 9.21 -4.41 -3.84
CA VAL A 133 9.44 -5.79 -3.35
C VAL A 133 8.19 -6.64 -3.55
N ASN A 134 7.00 -6.07 -3.34
CA ASN A 134 5.73 -6.75 -3.61
C ASN A 134 5.60 -7.18 -5.08
N GLY A 135 6.16 -6.41 -6.02
CA GLY A 135 6.21 -6.79 -7.44
C GLY A 135 6.96 -8.10 -7.72
N PHE A 136 7.96 -8.45 -6.89
CA PHE A 136 8.69 -9.71 -7.02
C PHE A 136 7.91 -10.92 -6.49
N VAL A 137 6.96 -10.72 -5.56
CA VAL A 137 6.12 -11.79 -5.00
C VAL A 137 5.30 -12.47 -6.09
N GLY A 138 4.84 -11.70 -7.09
CA GLY A 138 4.04 -12.23 -8.19
C GLY A 138 4.75 -13.24 -9.09
N PHE A 139 6.08 -13.24 -9.11
CA PHE A 139 6.89 -14.23 -9.84
C PHE A 139 7.14 -15.52 -9.04
N GLN A 140 6.60 -15.63 -7.83
CA GLN A 140 6.76 -16.79 -6.95
C GLN A 140 8.24 -17.18 -6.71
N LEU A 141 9.15 -16.20 -6.71
CA LEU A 141 10.58 -16.43 -6.46
C LEU A 141 10.85 -17.00 -5.06
N TYR A 142 9.95 -16.74 -4.13
CA TYR A 142 9.93 -17.27 -2.78
C TYR A 142 8.50 -17.66 -2.43
N GLU A 143 8.37 -18.66 -1.56
CA GLU A 143 7.07 -19.17 -1.13
C GLU A 143 6.31 -18.07 -0.37
N ASP A 144 5.16 -17.70 -0.92
CA ASP A 144 4.30 -16.64 -0.41
C ASP A 144 3.72 -16.97 0.97
N GLY A 145 3.50 -15.97 1.81
CA GLY A 145 2.98 -16.15 3.17
C GLY A 145 3.97 -16.75 4.18
N THR A 146 5.17 -17.15 3.75
CA THR A 146 6.25 -17.56 4.66
C THR A 146 6.76 -16.38 5.48
N ALA A 147 7.33 -16.67 6.66
CA ALA A 147 7.98 -15.64 7.47
C ALA A 147 9.08 -14.92 6.67
N LEU A 148 9.79 -15.66 5.81
CA LEU A 148 10.84 -15.12 4.94
C LEU A 148 10.27 -14.07 3.98
N SER A 149 9.18 -14.38 3.25
CA SER A 149 8.50 -13.44 2.34
C SER A 149 8.13 -12.12 3.05
N VAL A 150 7.50 -12.21 4.21
CA VAL A 150 7.05 -11.04 4.97
C VAL A 150 8.23 -10.20 5.47
N TRP A 151 9.30 -10.83 5.94
CA TRP A 151 10.51 -10.11 6.36
C TRP A 151 11.29 -9.50 5.19
N LEU A 152 11.28 -10.14 4.01
CA LEU A 152 11.84 -9.58 2.79
C LEU A 152 11.13 -8.31 2.34
N ILE A 153 9.87 -8.10 2.69
CA ILE A 153 9.18 -6.83 2.46
C ILE A 153 9.47 -5.82 3.58
N ARG A 154 9.43 -6.26 4.83
CA ARG A 154 9.56 -5.36 5.99
C ARG A 154 10.96 -4.79 6.17
N VAL A 155 12.02 -5.58 5.95
CA VAL A 155 13.40 -5.10 6.15
C VAL A 155 13.78 -4.04 5.12
N PRO A 156 13.58 -4.23 3.80
CA PRO A 156 13.91 -3.20 2.81
C PRO A 156 13.03 -1.95 2.92
N SER A 157 11.74 -2.09 3.24
CA SER A 157 10.88 -0.93 3.46
C SER A 157 11.30 -0.15 4.71
N ALA A 158 11.64 -0.82 5.81
CA ALA A 158 12.15 -0.18 7.03
C ALA A 158 13.54 0.43 6.84
N SER A 159 14.42 -0.19 6.04
CA SER A 159 15.74 0.37 5.75
C SER A 159 15.62 1.64 4.90
N MET A 160 14.76 1.64 3.88
CA MET A 160 14.51 2.83 3.05
C MET A 160 13.77 3.93 3.81
N PHE A 161 12.90 3.58 4.75
CA PHE A 161 12.35 4.51 5.74
C PHE A 161 13.47 5.19 6.52
N ALA A 162 14.34 4.40 7.17
CA ALA A 162 15.40 4.91 8.02
C ALA A 162 16.41 5.77 7.24
N LEU A 163 16.80 5.33 6.03
CA LEU A 163 17.71 6.05 5.15
C LEU A 163 17.14 7.43 4.79
N SER A 164 15.89 7.47 4.32
CA SER A 164 15.24 8.71 3.89
C SER A 164 14.95 9.64 5.07
N PHE A 165 14.60 9.08 6.22
CA PHE A 165 14.41 9.81 7.48
C PHE A 165 15.70 10.50 7.95
N ILE A 166 16.81 9.74 8.00
CA ILE A 166 18.12 10.26 8.43
C ILE A 166 18.62 11.34 7.47
N ILE A 167 18.52 11.11 6.15
CA ILE A 167 18.94 12.10 5.14
C ILE A 167 18.08 13.36 5.20
N SER A 168 16.76 13.22 5.41
CA SER A 168 15.87 14.37 5.60
C SER A 168 16.28 15.18 6.83
N LEU A 169 16.46 14.54 7.98
CA LEU A 169 16.90 15.23 9.20
C LEU A 169 18.29 15.86 9.05
N ALA A 170 19.24 15.15 8.46
CA ALA A 170 20.58 15.67 8.22
C ALA A 170 20.54 16.91 7.32
N THR A 171 19.64 16.94 6.34
CA THR A 171 19.42 18.11 5.48
C THR A 171 18.78 19.26 6.26
N PHE A 172 17.71 19.00 7.03
CA PHE A 172 16.96 20.05 7.73
C PHE A 172 17.72 20.68 8.91
N LYS A 173 18.56 19.89 9.60
CA LYS A 173 19.31 20.32 10.79
C LYS A 173 20.79 20.64 10.48
N SER A 174 21.18 20.65 9.21
CA SER A 174 22.56 20.88 8.77
C SER A 174 23.58 19.94 9.44
N TRP A 175 23.30 18.64 9.47
CA TRP A 175 24.24 17.66 10.02
C TRP A 175 25.31 17.29 9.00
N GLY A 176 26.57 17.56 9.33
CA GLY A 176 27.72 17.24 8.48
C GLY A 176 27.80 18.13 7.24
N SER A 177 28.05 17.53 6.07
CA SER A 177 28.14 18.26 4.79
C SER A 177 26.77 18.49 4.11
N MET A 178 25.70 17.97 4.71
CA MET A 178 24.32 18.17 4.23
C MET A 178 23.73 19.36 4.96
N GLY A 179 22.97 20.17 4.25
CA GLY A 179 22.29 21.31 4.83
C GLY A 179 21.16 21.80 3.92
N PRO A 180 20.33 22.75 4.38
CA PRO A 180 19.15 23.19 3.66
C PRO A 180 19.42 23.77 2.26
N GLN A 181 20.67 24.19 2.00
CA GLN A 181 21.13 24.70 0.70
C GLN A 181 21.73 23.61 -0.21
N ASN A 182 22.15 22.46 0.35
CA ASN A 182 22.70 21.34 -0.38
C ASN A 182 21.74 20.15 -0.31
N THR A 183 20.70 20.22 -1.15
CA THR A 183 19.56 19.30 -1.14
C THR A 183 19.70 18.11 -2.08
N THR A 184 20.85 17.94 -2.73
CA THR A 184 21.07 16.90 -3.74
C THR A 184 20.81 15.50 -3.20
N GLY A 185 21.30 15.20 -1.99
CA GLY A 185 21.08 13.90 -1.34
C GLY A 185 19.60 13.63 -1.06
N LEU A 186 18.88 14.66 -0.59
CA LEU A 186 17.44 14.58 -0.33
C LEU A 186 16.66 14.32 -1.62
N PHE A 187 17.01 15.02 -2.71
CA PHE A 187 16.37 14.86 -4.01
C PHE A 187 16.58 13.45 -4.58
N VAL A 188 17.82 12.92 -4.53
CA VAL A 188 18.13 11.57 -5.02
C VAL A 188 17.31 10.51 -4.30
N VAL A 189 17.20 10.61 -2.97
CA VAL A 189 16.47 9.61 -2.20
C VAL A 189 14.96 9.72 -2.37
N LEU A 190 14.40 10.92 -2.36
CA LEU A 190 12.94 11.09 -2.43
C LEU A 190 12.35 10.99 -3.84
N TYR A 191 13.07 11.45 -4.86
CA TYR A 191 12.55 11.49 -6.22
C TYR A 191 13.17 10.40 -7.08
N LEU A 192 14.50 10.32 -7.17
CA LEU A 192 15.15 9.41 -8.11
C LEU A 192 14.96 7.94 -7.72
N PHE A 193 15.30 7.56 -6.48
CA PHE A 193 15.15 6.17 -6.03
C PHE A 193 13.69 5.71 -6.00
N ASN A 194 12.77 6.59 -5.58
CA ASN A 194 11.34 6.26 -5.58
C ASN A 194 10.77 6.14 -7.00
N ALA A 195 11.16 7.02 -7.93
CA ALA A 195 10.76 6.91 -9.33
C ALA A 195 11.29 5.63 -9.98
N ILE A 196 12.55 5.27 -9.74
CA ILE A 196 13.12 3.99 -10.20
C ILE A 196 12.34 2.82 -9.60
N SER A 197 12.00 2.88 -8.31
CA SER A 197 11.27 1.80 -7.65
C SER A 197 9.89 1.56 -8.27
N ILE A 198 9.16 2.64 -8.55
CA ILE A 198 7.85 2.58 -9.23
C ILE A 198 8.01 2.08 -10.67
N ALA A 199 9.01 2.57 -11.41
CA ALA A 199 9.24 2.15 -12.79
C ALA A 199 9.56 0.65 -12.90
N VAL A 200 10.45 0.15 -12.03
CA VAL A 200 10.79 -1.28 -11.96
C VAL A 200 9.55 -2.11 -11.59
N TYR A 201 8.75 -1.66 -10.62
CA TYR A 201 7.46 -2.31 -10.31
C TYR A 201 6.54 -2.38 -11.52
N LEU A 202 6.32 -1.27 -12.24
CA LEU A 202 5.44 -1.26 -13.42
C LEU A 202 5.93 -2.22 -14.52
N VAL A 203 7.23 -2.22 -14.82
CA VAL A 203 7.81 -3.13 -15.82
C VAL A 203 7.61 -4.59 -15.39
N MET A 204 7.88 -4.90 -14.12
CA MET A 204 7.68 -6.24 -13.57
C MET A 204 6.23 -6.70 -13.68
N GLN A 205 5.26 -5.85 -13.33
CA GLN A 205 3.84 -6.22 -13.41
C GLN A 205 3.36 -6.38 -14.84
N LEU A 206 3.87 -5.58 -15.78
CA LEU A 206 3.57 -5.77 -17.20
C LEU A 206 4.10 -7.13 -17.70
N ILE A 207 5.35 -7.48 -17.37
CA ILE A 207 5.96 -8.76 -17.74
C ILE A 207 5.15 -9.94 -17.16
N LEU A 208 4.77 -9.86 -15.88
CA LEU A 208 3.99 -10.90 -15.21
C LEU A 208 2.66 -11.12 -15.95
N VAL A 209 1.90 -10.06 -16.18
CA VAL A 209 0.60 -10.19 -16.84
C VAL A 209 0.75 -10.63 -18.29
N THR A 210 1.78 -10.19 -19.00
CA THR A 210 1.91 -10.56 -20.42
C THR A 210 2.43 -11.96 -20.66
N ASN A 211 3.27 -12.49 -19.75
CA ASN A 211 3.97 -13.75 -19.97
C ASN A 211 3.42 -14.90 -19.11
N THR A 212 2.76 -14.61 -18.00
CA THR A 212 2.32 -15.63 -17.03
C THR A 212 0.81 -15.78 -16.95
N LEU A 213 0.04 -14.70 -17.13
CA LEU A 213 -1.43 -14.72 -17.01
C LEU A 213 -2.12 -14.84 -18.36
N ASP A 214 -3.16 -15.68 -18.41
CA ASP A 214 -4.05 -15.82 -19.57
C ASP A 214 -5.05 -14.65 -19.64
N ASP A 215 -5.62 -14.24 -18.49
CA ASP A 215 -6.50 -13.07 -18.43
C ASP A 215 -5.71 -11.75 -18.51
N ARG A 216 -6.10 -10.90 -19.46
CA ARG A 216 -5.48 -9.60 -19.73
C ARG A 216 -6.22 -8.42 -19.08
N TRP A 217 -7.36 -8.67 -18.42
CA TRP A 217 -8.08 -7.65 -17.66
C TRP A 217 -7.19 -6.87 -16.66
N PRO A 218 -6.23 -7.50 -15.94
CA PRO A 218 -5.33 -6.79 -15.03
C PRO A 218 -4.47 -5.70 -15.71
N LEU A 219 -4.21 -5.78 -17.02
CA LEU A 219 -3.49 -4.72 -17.75
C LEU A 219 -4.22 -3.39 -17.72
N GLY A 220 -5.56 -3.41 -17.74
CA GLY A 220 -6.39 -2.21 -17.64
C GLY A 220 -6.20 -1.51 -16.29
N HIS A 221 -6.11 -2.27 -15.20
CA HIS A 221 -5.86 -1.73 -13.86
C HIS A 221 -4.46 -1.10 -13.75
N ILE A 222 -3.42 -1.76 -14.28
CA ILE A 222 -2.05 -1.22 -14.30
C ILE A 222 -1.99 0.07 -15.13
N SER A 223 -2.55 0.05 -16.35
CA SER A 223 -2.52 1.20 -17.26
C SER A 223 -3.26 2.40 -16.69
N PHE A 224 -4.48 2.20 -16.18
CA PHE A 224 -5.26 3.28 -15.57
C PHE A 224 -4.58 3.82 -14.30
N GLY A 225 -4.03 2.94 -13.45
CA GLY A 225 -3.29 3.36 -12.25
C GLY A 225 -2.06 4.20 -12.59
N ALA A 226 -1.25 3.76 -13.56
CA ALA A 226 -0.06 4.49 -14.00
C ALA A 226 -0.40 5.85 -14.63
N LEU A 227 -1.43 5.89 -15.48
CA LEU A 227 -1.89 7.13 -16.12
C LEU A 227 -2.35 8.14 -15.07
N VAL A 228 -3.23 7.73 -14.15
CA VAL A 228 -3.77 8.63 -13.12
C VAL A 228 -2.67 9.11 -12.17
N PHE A 229 -1.71 8.24 -11.83
CA PHE A 229 -0.55 8.63 -11.03
C PHE A 229 0.30 9.69 -11.73
N ILE A 230 0.65 9.50 -13.01
CA ILE A 230 1.44 10.45 -13.79
C ILE A 230 0.71 11.79 -13.91
N ILE A 231 -0.59 11.77 -14.19
CA ILE A 231 -1.42 12.99 -14.22
C ILE A 231 -1.34 13.70 -12.86
N GLY A 232 -1.50 12.98 -11.75
CA GLY A 232 -1.37 13.55 -10.41
C GLY A 232 -0.03 14.25 -10.16
N GLN A 233 1.09 13.61 -10.54
CA GLN A 233 2.43 14.20 -10.39
C GLN A 233 2.60 15.45 -11.26
N VAL A 234 2.07 15.44 -12.48
CA VAL A 234 2.13 16.59 -13.40
C VAL A 234 1.27 17.75 -12.88
N LEU A 235 0.07 17.47 -12.36
CA LEU A 235 -0.78 18.49 -11.75
C LEU A 235 -0.11 19.15 -10.55
N LEU A 236 0.58 18.38 -9.70
CA LEU A 236 1.33 18.91 -8.56
C LEU A 236 2.54 19.74 -8.99
N TYR A 237 3.48 19.14 -9.72
CA TYR A 237 4.79 19.76 -9.93
C TYR A 237 4.84 20.77 -11.07
N GLN A 238 3.91 20.70 -12.03
CA GLN A 238 3.93 21.58 -13.20
C GLN A 238 2.82 22.62 -13.20
N PHE A 239 1.61 22.28 -12.74
CA PHE A 239 0.41 23.11 -12.90
C PHE A 239 -0.22 23.61 -11.60
N SER A 240 0.35 23.31 -10.42
CA SER A 240 -0.26 23.62 -9.12
C SER A 240 -0.54 25.12 -8.95
N ASP A 241 0.41 25.99 -9.32
CA ASP A 241 0.27 27.45 -9.27
C ASP A 241 -0.82 27.95 -10.22
N VAL A 242 -0.83 27.44 -11.46
CA VAL A 242 -1.84 27.76 -12.47
C VAL A 242 -3.23 27.37 -11.99
N ILE A 243 -3.38 26.15 -11.46
CA ILE A 243 -4.65 25.65 -10.92
C ILE A 243 -5.12 26.58 -9.79
N CYS A 244 -4.24 26.83 -8.83
CA CYS A 244 -4.53 27.61 -7.63
C CYS A 244 -5.02 29.03 -7.96
N VAL A 245 -4.37 29.72 -8.90
CA VAL A 245 -4.81 31.07 -9.33
C VAL A 245 -6.17 31.02 -10.05
N ASN A 246 -6.38 30.06 -10.95
CA ASN A 246 -7.61 29.95 -11.74
C ASN A 246 -8.83 29.56 -10.88
N VAL A 247 -8.63 28.77 -9.83
CA VAL A 247 -9.67 28.39 -8.88
C VAL A 247 -9.73 29.32 -7.66
N LYS A 248 -9.18 30.54 -7.75
CA LYS A 248 -9.25 31.59 -6.72
C LYS A 248 -8.77 31.16 -5.33
N HIS A 249 -7.72 30.34 -5.27
CA HIS A 249 -7.15 29.79 -4.04
C HIS A 249 -8.09 28.86 -3.25
N TYR A 250 -9.09 28.24 -3.88
CA TYR A 250 -9.93 27.23 -3.21
C TYR A 250 -9.30 25.83 -3.23
N LEU A 251 -8.57 25.50 -4.29
CA LEU A 251 -7.89 24.21 -4.50
C LEU A 251 -6.48 24.49 -5.01
N ASP A 252 -5.58 23.55 -4.77
CA ASP A 252 -4.20 23.58 -5.23
C ASP A 252 -3.81 22.23 -5.88
N GLY A 253 -2.55 22.09 -6.29
CA GLY A 253 -2.06 20.83 -6.85
C GLY A 253 -2.05 19.68 -5.84
N LEU A 254 -1.94 19.97 -4.53
CA LEU A 254 -1.87 18.95 -3.48
C LEU A 254 -3.21 18.22 -3.33
N PHE A 255 -4.35 18.91 -3.45
CA PHE A 255 -5.67 18.28 -3.56
C PHE A 255 -5.76 17.28 -4.72
N PHE A 256 -5.34 17.67 -5.93
CA PHE A 256 -5.43 16.78 -7.09
C PHE A 256 -4.45 15.62 -7.01
N ALA A 257 -3.24 15.85 -6.50
CA ALA A 257 -2.26 14.79 -6.30
C ALA A 257 -2.71 13.76 -5.27
N THR A 258 -3.27 14.20 -4.14
CA THR A 258 -3.81 13.29 -3.12
C THR A 258 -4.96 12.44 -3.67
N PHE A 259 -5.87 13.05 -4.45
CA PHE A 259 -6.93 12.34 -5.16
C PHE A 259 -6.38 11.30 -6.16
N CYS A 260 -5.47 11.71 -7.05
CA CYS A 260 -4.87 10.82 -8.04
C CYS A 260 -4.05 9.70 -7.40
N ASN A 261 -3.31 9.98 -6.32
CA ASN A 261 -2.57 8.98 -5.56
C ASN A 261 -3.52 7.95 -4.92
N LEU A 262 -4.65 8.39 -4.36
CA LEU A 262 -5.68 7.48 -3.84
C LEU A 262 -6.20 6.56 -4.95
N LEU A 263 -6.57 7.11 -6.10
CA LEU A 263 -7.03 6.31 -7.25
C LEU A 263 -5.96 5.31 -7.74
N ALA A 264 -4.69 5.72 -7.79
CA ALA A 264 -3.59 4.84 -8.15
C ALA A 264 -3.45 3.67 -7.15
N VAL A 265 -3.54 3.95 -5.84
CA VAL A 265 -3.53 2.91 -4.80
C VAL A 265 -4.75 1.99 -4.90
N MET A 266 -5.92 2.53 -5.23
CA MET A 266 -7.12 1.72 -5.50
C MET A 266 -6.92 0.79 -6.70
N MET A 267 -6.18 1.22 -7.73
CA MET A 267 -5.86 0.35 -8.86
C MET A 267 -4.85 -0.73 -8.50
N ILE A 268 -3.87 -0.45 -7.63
CA ILE A 268 -2.98 -1.48 -7.08
C ILE A 268 -3.80 -2.53 -6.31
N TYR A 269 -4.76 -2.09 -5.49
CA TYR A 269 -5.70 -2.99 -4.81
C TYR A 269 -6.50 -3.84 -5.81
N LYS A 270 -7.10 -3.21 -6.84
CA LYS A 270 -7.90 -3.91 -7.85
C LYS A 270 -7.08 -4.87 -8.68
N PHE A 271 -5.84 -4.53 -8.98
CA PHE A 271 -4.89 -5.42 -9.64
C PHE A 271 -4.63 -6.68 -8.79
N TRP A 272 -4.27 -6.50 -7.52
CA TRP A 272 -4.05 -7.62 -6.58
C TRP A 272 -5.32 -8.46 -6.40
N ASP A 273 -6.48 -7.81 -6.27
CA ASP A 273 -7.77 -8.49 -6.15
C ASP A 273 -8.08 -9.34 -7.39
N SER A 274 -7.76 -8.84 -8.59
CA SER A 274 -8.03 -9.54 -9.85
C SER A 274 -7.19 -10.79 -10.02
N ILE A 275 -5.90 -10.75 -9.69
CA ILE A 275 -4.99 -11.89 -9.85
C ILE A 275 -5.18 -12.97 -8.77
N THR A 276 -5.92 -12.69 -7.69
CA THR A 276 -6.20 -13.63 -6.59
C THR A 276 -7.64 -14.15 -6.58
N LYS A 277 -8.41 -13.91 -7.65
CA LYS A 277 -9.80 -14.41 -7.76
C LYS A 277 -9.85 -15.92 -7.94
N GLU A 278 -9.00 -16.49 -8.79
CA GLU A 278 -9.02 -17.90 -9.15
C GLU A 278 -8.71 -18.81 -7.95
N ASP A 279 -7.83 -18.38 -7.02
CA ASP A 279 -7.51 -19.13 -5.79
C ASP A 279 -8.74 -19.36 -4.86
N LEU A 280 -9.76 -18.50 -4.95
CA LEU A 280 -10.98 -18.61 -4.14
C LEU A 280 -11.95 -19.66 -4.71
N GLU A 281 -11.94 -19.90 -6.02
CA GLU A 281 -12.82 -20.88 -6.67
C GLU A 281 -12.40 -22.32 -6.32
N PHE A 282 -11.12 -22.55 -6.03
CA PHE A 282 -10.60 -23.86 -5.64
C PHE A 282 -10.73 -24.19 -4.14
N SER A 283 -11.00 -23.20 -3.29
CA SER A 283 -11.09 -23.37 -1.83
C SER A 283 -12.51 -23.54 -1.29
N VAL A 284 -13.54 -23.24 -2.10
CA VAL A 284 -14.89 -23.74 -1.87
C VAL A 284 -14.98 -25.09 -2.56
N GLY A 285 -14.84 -26.17 -1.79
CA GLY A 285 -14.91 -27.53 -2.32
C GLY A 285 -16.12 -27.67 -3.26
N VAL A 286 -15.84 -27.72 -4.56
CA VAL A 286 -16.66 -28.47 -5.49
C VAL A 286 -16.66 -29.86 -4.85
N LYS A 287 -17.71 -30.21 -4.11
CA LYS A 287 -18.09 -31.62 -4.03
C LYS A 287 -18.32 -31.94 -5.51
N PRO A 288 -17.40 -32.63 -6.23
CA PRO A 288 -17.88 -33.25 -7.45
C PRO A 288 -18.99 -34.16 -6.92
N ASN A 289 -20.22 -34.01 -7.43
CA ASN A 289 -21.31 -34.89 -7.03
C ASN A 289 -20.81 -36.32 -7.25
N THR A 290 -20.36 -36.95 -6.17
CA THR A 290 -19.77 -38.27 -6.11
C THR A 290 -20.97 -39.19 -6.21
N TRP A 291 -21.49 -39.34 -7.42
CA TRP A 291 -22.27 -40.48 -7.88
C TRP A 291 -23.29 -41.00 -6.84
N GLU A 292 -24.40 -40.28 -6.66
CA GLU A 292 -25.64 -40.98 -6.32
C GLU A 292 -26.06 -41.80 -7.56
N ILE A 293 -25.36 -42.90 -7.84
CA ILE A 293 -26.00 -44.04 -8.48
C ILE A 293 -26.86 -44.64 -7.37
N LYS A 294 -28.09 -44.14 -7.25
CA LYS A 294 -29.16 -44.95 -6.68
C LYS A 294 -29.32 -46.11 -7.66
N GLU A 295 -28.66 -47.24 -7.36
CA GLU A 295 -29.07 -48.51 -7.92
C GLU A 295 -30.57 -48.63 -7.64
N GLN A 296 -31.36 -48.50 -8.71
CA GLN A 296 -32.77 -48.85 -8.69
C GLN A 296 -32.81 -50.37 -8.53
N PHE A 297 -32.83 -50.85 -7.28
CA PHE A 297 -33.29 -52.20 -7.01
C PHE A 297 -34.73 -52.30 -7.51
N PRO A 298 -35.05 -53.20 -8.46
CA PRO A 298 -36.42 -53.56 -8.70
C PRO A 298 -36.91 -54.26 -7.44
N GLU A 299 -37.87 -53.67 -6.74
CA GLU A 299 -38.68 -54.34 -5.72
C GLU A 299 -39.50 -55.44 -6.39
N GLU A 300 -38.86 -56.56 -6.71
CA GLU A 300 -39.54 -57.85 -6.79
C GLU A 300 -38.89 -58.80 -5.80
N GLU A 301 -39.21 -58.53 -4.54
CA GLU A 301 -39.54 -59.59 -3.60
C GLU A 301 -40.56 -60.53 -4.26
N ARG A 302 -40.07 -61.54 -4.98
CA ARG A 302 -40.86 -62.74 -5.21
C ARG A 302 -40.00 -63.97 -5.35
N ARG A 303 -40.08 -64.74 -4.26
CA ARG A 303 -40.08 -66.19 -4.21
C ARG A 303 -38.73 -66.89 -4.44
N THR A 304 -38.28 -67.46 -3.33
CA THR A 304 -37.78 -68.84 -3.23
C THR A 304 -36.56 -69.17 -4.07
N THR A 305 -35.39 -69.25 -3.43
CA THR A 305 -34.56 -70.47 -3.46
C THR A 305 -33.54 -70.48 -2.34
N VAL A 306 -33.55 -71.58 -1.60
CA VAL A 306 -32.54 -72.10 -0.67
C VAL A 306 -31.27 -72.54 -1.44
N TYR A 307 -30.16 -72.72 -0.69
CA TYR A 307 -28.80 -73.27 -0.99
C TYR A 307 -27.70 -72.17 -1.03
N ALA A 308 -26.73 -72.06 -0.12
CA ALA A 308 -25.71 -72.97 0.49
C ALA A 308 -24.31 -72.78 -0.14
N ASP A 309 -23.33 -72.37 0.69
CA ASP A 309 -21.85 -72.37 0.55
C ASP A 309 -21.24 -71.71 -0.70
N ASP A 310 -20.01 -71.17 -0.76
CA ASP A 310 -18.78 -71.41 -0.01
C ASP A 310 -17.78 -70.24 -0.26
N ASN A 311 -16.93 -69.90 0.72
CA ASN A 311 -15.62 -69.21 0.61
C ASN A 311 -15.46 -67.83 -0.09
N SER A 312 -15.08 -66.81 0.70
CA SER A 312 -13.72 -66.23 0.60
C SER A 312 -13.39 -65.25 1.73
N GLU A 313 -12.30 -65.57 2.43
CA GLU A 313 -11.62 -64.85 3.50
C GLU A 313 -11.17 -63.43 3.14
N TYR A 314 -11.28 -62.51 4.11
CA TYR A 314 -10.38 -61.38 4.46
C TYR A 314 -11.19 -60.21 5.05
N ALA A 315 -11.78 -60.41 6.22
CA ALA A 315 -12.21 -59.34 7.11
C ALA A 315 -11.40 -59.43 8.42
N GLY A 316 -10.14 -58.98 8.37
CA GLY A 316 -9.29 -58.79 9.54
C GLY A 316 -9.46 -57.37 10.08
N GLY A 317 -10.14 -57.27 11.22
CA GLY A 317 -10.47 -55.99 11.87
C GLY A 317 -9.29 -55.29 12.56
N THR A 318 -9.55 -54.10 13.09
CA THR A 318 -9.15 -53.67 14.45
C THR A 318 -9.69 -52.27 14.75
N TYR A 319 -10.82 -52.23 15.45
CA TYR A 319 -11.12 -51.13 16.37
C TYR A 319 -10.27 -51.34 17.63
N HIS A 320 -9.47 -50.36 18.02
CA HIS A 320 -8.93 -50.31 19.39
C HIS A 320 -9.38 -49.02 20.10
N HIS A 321 -10.11 -49.29 21.18
CA HIS A 321 -10.75 -48.39 22.12
C HIS A 321 -9.70 -47.61 22.93
N ARG A 322 -9.91 -46.29 23.08
CA ARG A 322 -9.12 -45.41 23.95
C ARG A 322 -9.64 -45.54 25.40
N SER A 323 -8.77 -45.89 26.34
CA SER A 323 -9.02 -45.90 27.79
C SER A 323 -8.43 -44.64 28.41
N SER A 324 -9.24 -43.88 29.14
CA SER A 324 -8.81 -42.75 29.97
C SER A 324 -9.23 -43.01 31.41
N ASN A 325 -8.25 -43.20 32.28
CA ASN A 325 -8.44 -43.47 33.70
C ASN A 325 -7.77 -42.34 34.49
N TYR A 326 -8.54 -41.58 35.27
CA TYR A 326 -8.03 -40.72 36.35
C TYR A 326 -9.09 -40.56 37.46
N GLY A 327 -8.86 -41.32 38.54
CA GLY A 327 -8.82 -40.85 39.93
C GLY A 327 -10.08 -40.28 40.59
N HIS A 328 -10.65 -41.05 41.53
CA HIS A 328 -11.25 -40.49 42.75
C HIS A 328 -10.90 -41.36 43.96
N HIS A 329 -10.29 -40.74 44.98
CA HIS A 329 -10.16 -41.28 46.33
C HIS A 329 -11.54 -41.38 47.01
N ASN A 330 -11.75 -42.42 47.81
CA ASN A 330 -12.26 -42.32 49.19
C ASN A 330 -12.20 -43.67 49.92
N TYR A 331 -11.64 -43.61 51.13
CA TYR A 331 -11.53 -44.59 52.23
C TYR A 331 -10.73 -45.88 52.01
#